data_AF-A0A924UVU7-F1
#
_entry.id   AF-A0A924UVU7-F1
#
_cell.length_a   1.000
_cell.length_b   1.000
_cell.length_c   1.000
_cell.angle_alpha   90.00
_cell.angle_beta   90.00
_cell.angle_gamma   90.00
#
_symmetry.space_group_name_H-M   'P 1'
#
loop_
_entity.id
_entity.type
_entity.pdbx_description
1 polymer ?
#
loop_
_entity_poly.entity_id
_entity_poly.type
_entity_poly.pdbx_seq_one_letter_code
_entity_poly.pdbx_strand_id
1 'polypeptide(L)'
;MYKVFVNDKPLFLTNHISKETDFQLFLLESIDIEQLIVKIFQNKINKAYLYHPDESLIMKTLKAKIPVCKAGGGLVYNKKG
;
A
#
# COMPACT_ATOMS: atom_id res chain seq x y z
N MET A 1 -8.86 -6.01 1.60
CA MET A 1 -7.88 -5.01 2.11
C MET A 1 -6.55 -5.69 2.39
N TYR A 2 -5.48 -5.24 1.72
CA TYR A 2 -4.13 -5.75 1.94
C TYR A 2 -3.32 -4.79 2.80
N LYS A 3 -2.45 -5.34 3.64
CA LYS A 3 -1.46 -4.57 4.40
C LYS A 3 -0.08 -4.94 3.88
N VAL A 4 0.56 -3.98 3.23
CA VAL A 4 1.94 -4.10 2.74
C VAL A 4 2.85 -3.24 3.62
N PHE A 5 4.14 -3.56 3.64
CA PHE A 5 5.12 -2.85 4.46
C PHE A 5 6.24 -2.33 3.57
N VAL A 6 6.65 -1.10 3.82
CA VAL A 6 7.88 -0.53 3.28
C VAL A 6 8.82 -0.33 4.47
N ASN A 7 9.82 -1.21 4.59
CA ASN A 7 10.56 -1.45 5.84
C ASN A 7 9.57 -1.72 6.99
N ASP A 8 9.53 -0.87 8.02
CA ASP A 8 8.65 -1.04 9.18
C ASP A 8 7.36 -0.20 9.11
N LYS A 9 7.16 0.54 8.01
CA LYS A 9 6.01 1.44 7.83
C LYS A 9 4.89 0.73 7.06
N PRO A 10 3.67 0.62 7.63
CA PRO A 10 2.55 -0.02 6.95
C PRO A 10 1.94 0.90 5.90
N LEU A 11 1.55 0.31 4.78
CA LEU A 11 0.78 0.92 3.70
C LEU A 11 -0.41 0.02 3.39
N PHE A 12 -1.60 0.61 3.29
CA PHE A 12 -2.84 -0.14 3.14
C PHE A 12 -3.35 -0.06 1.72
N LEU A 13 -3.78 -1.18 1.16
CA LEU A 13 -4.44 -1.25 -0.15
C LEU A 13 -5.90 -1.62 0.06
N THR A 14 -6.81 -0.83 -0.51
CA THR A 14 -8.26 -1.00 -0.33
C THR A 14 -9.02 -0.78 -1.63
N ASN A 15 -10.15 -1.47 -1.77
CA ASN A 15 -11.16 -1.23 -2.80
C ASN A 15 -12.40 -0.52 -2.26
N HIS A 16 -12.34 -0.04 -1.01
CA HIS A 16 -13.40 0.72 -0.38
C HIS A 16 -12.96 2.17 -0.17
N ILE A 17 -13.80 3.10 -0.59
CA ILE A 17 -13.65 4.51 -0.25
C ILE A 17 -14.16 4.71 1.17
N SER A 18 -13.38 5.41 1.98
CA SER A 18 -13.74 5.78 3.36
C SER A 18 -13.37 7.24 3.57
N LYS A 19 -14.12 7.94 4.43
CA LYS A 19 -13.78 9.32 4.79
C LYS A 19 -12.46 9.31 5.56
N GLU A 20 -11.58 10.23 5.19
CA GLU A 20 -10.30 10.42 5.87
C GLU A 20 -10.54 10.83 7.33
N THR A 21 -9.89 10.13 8.25
CA THR A 21 -9.93 10.44 9.69
C THR A 21 -8.50 10.61 10.20
N ASP A 22 -7.79 9.50 10.35
CA ASP A 22 -6.42 9.38 10.83
C ASP A 22 -5.49 8.81 9.75
N PHE A 23 -6.00 8.74 8.52
CA PHE A 23 -5.30 8.29 7.32
C PHE A 23 -5.65 9.19 6.15
N GLN A 24 -4.77 9.20 5.16
CA GLN A 24 -4.99 9.86 3.88
C GLN A 24 -5.24 8.80 2.80
N LEU A 25 -6.22 9.06 1.94
CA LEU A 25 -6.63 8.19 0.86
C LEU A 25 -6.09 8.72 -0.46
N PHE A 26 -5.32 7.89 -1.16
CA PHE A 26 -4.73 8.20 -2.46
C PHE A 26 -5.24 7.23 -3.50
N LEU A 27 -5.48 7.72 -4.72
CA LEU A 27 -5.81 6.85 -5.83
C LEU A 27 -4.54 6.12 -6.29
N LEU A 28 -4.56 4.78 -6.26
CA LEU A 28 -3.40 3.96 -6.63
C LEU A 28 -2.93 4.25 -8.06
N GLU A 29 -3.85 4.53 -8.97
CA GLU A 29 -3.56 4.78 -10.39
C GLU A 29 -2.79 6.08 -10.62
N SER A 30 -3.11 7.16 -9.89
CA SER A 30 -2.54 8.49 -10.15
C SER A 30 -1.40 8.87 -9.20
N ILE A 31 -1.27 8.20 -8.05
CA ILE A 31 -0.26 8.56 -7.05
C ILE A 31 1.16 8.23 -7.54
N ASP A 32 2.09 9.12 -7.20
CA ASP A 32 3.53 8.86 -7.23
C ASP A 32 3.91 8.13 -5.93
N ILE A 33 4.20 6.84 -6.05
CA ILE A 33 4.49 5.97 -4.90
C ILE A 33 5.84 6.32 -4.26
N GLU A 34 6.84 6.72 -5.04
CA GLU A 34 8.16 7.08 -4.50
C GLU A 34 8.04 8.31 -3.60
N GLN A 35 7.35 9.34 -4.08
CA GLN A 35 7.09 10.56 -3.29
C GLN A 35 6.24 10.27 -2.05
N LEU A 36 5.25 9.37 -2.17
CA LEU A 36 4.45 8.94 -1.03
C LEU A 36 5.32 8.27 0.04
N ILE A 37 6.19 7.34 -0.38
CA ILE A 37 7.11 6.64 0.52
C ILE A 37 8.02 7.65 1.22
N VAL A 38 8.62 8.59 0.50
CA VAL A 38 9.46 9.65 1.08
C VAL A 38 8.69 10.45 2.15
N LYS A 39 7.44 10.83 1.89
CA LYS A 39 6.59 11.55 2.86
C LYS A 39 6.28 10.71 4.10
N ILE A 40 6.07 9.40 3.95
CA ILE A 40 5.85 8.47 5.07
C ILE A 40 7.12 8.38 5.93
N PHE A 41 8.31 8.27 5.33
CA PHE A 41 9.58 8.24 6.06
C PHE A 41 9.90 9.58 6.75
N GLN A 42 9.47 10.70 6.17
CA GLN A 42 9.55 12.03 6.80
C GLN A 42 8.51 12.24 7.91
N ASN A 43 7.69 11.23 8.24
CA ASN A 43 6.56 11.31 9.18
C ASN A 43 5.55 12.43 8.85
N LYS A 44 5.48 12.86 7.58
CA LYS A 44 4.45 13.80 7.10
C LYS A 44 3.10 13.12 6.91
N ILE A 45 3.12 11.80 6.71
CA ILE A 45 1.94 10.96 6.53
C ILE A 45 2.06 9.76 7.46
N ASN A 46 1.12 9.63 8.39
CA ASN A 46 1.13 8.56 9.39
C ASN A 46 0.50 7.26 8.86
N LYS A 47 -0.58 7.38 8.09
CA LYS A 47 -1.29 6.25 7.47
C LYS A 47 -1.72 6.64 6.07
N ALA A 48 -1.34 5.83 5.09
CA ALA A 48 -1.70 6.01 3.70
C ALA A 48 -2.48 4.81 3.19
N TYR A 49 -3.63 5.09 2.57
CA TYR A 49 -4.53 4.11 1.98
C TYR A 49 -4.49 4.31 0.46
N LEU A 50 -4.07 3.29 -0.28
CA LEU A 50 -4.09 3.29 -1.72
C LEU A 50 -5.37 2.60 -2.21
N TYR A 51 -6.20 3.38 -2.88
CA TYR A 51 -7.49 2.95 -3.39
C TYR A 51 -7.39 2.47 -4.84
N HIS A 52 -8.02 1.32 -5.12
CA HIS A 52 -8.28 0.85 -6.48
C HIS A 52 -9.66 0.15 -6.50
N PRO A 53 -10.57 0.49 -7.43
CA PRO A 53 -11.93 -0.07 -7.42
C PRO A 53 -11.96 -1.59 -7.60
N ASP A 54 -11.07 -2.12 -8.44
CA ASP A 54 -10.95 -3.56 -8.69
C ASP A 54 -9.89 -4.19 -7.77
N GLU A 55 -10.34 -5.06 -6.85
CA GLU A 55 -9.47 -5.78 -5.92
C GLU A 55 -8.50 -6.75 -6.61
N SER A 56 -8.90 -7.34 -7.75
CA SER A 56 -8.05 -8.26 -8.50
C SER A 56 -6.85 -7.56 -9.15
N LEU A 57 -7.01 -6.26 -9.45
CA LEU A 57 -6.00 -5.44 -10.10
C LEU A 57 -5.11 -4.68 -9.11
N ILE A 58 -5.53 -4.50 -7.85
CA ILE A 58 -4.82 -3.64 -6.89
C ILE A 58 -3.34 -4.01 -6.73
N MET A 59 -3.04 -5.30 -6.63
CA MET A 59 -1.67 -5.80 -6.49
C MET A 59 -0.89 -5.69 -7.82
N LYS A 60 -1.57 -5.88 -8.95
CA LYS A 60 -0.97 -5.76 -10.28
C LYS A 60 -0.57 -4.31 -10.56
N THR A 61 -1.46 -3.36 -10.25
CA THR A 61 -1.20 -1.92 -10.40
C THR A 61 -0.08 -1.46 -9.48
N LEU A 62 -0.03 -1.95 -8.24
CA LEU A 62 1.08 -1.67 -7.31
C LEU A 62 2.42 -2.16 -7.88
N LYS A 63 2.48 -3.42 -8.33
CA LYS A 63 3.68 -4.03 -8.93
C LYS A 63 4.13 -3.35 -10.22
N ALA A 64 3.21 -2.74 -10.97
CA ALA A 64 3.56 -1.99 -12.16
C ALA A 64 4.25 -0.65 -11.83
N LYS A 65 3.97 -0.09 -10.64
CA LYS A 65 4.52 1.20 -10.20
C LYS A 65 5.82 1.09 -9.41
N ILE A 66 6.23 -0.11 -9.01
CA ILE A 66 7.42 -0.35 -8.19
C ILE A 66 8.21 -1.50 -8.81
N PRO A 67 9.55 -1.41 -8.95
CA PRO A 67 10.34 -2.53 -9.40
C PRO A 67 10.15 -3.75 -8.48
N VAL A 68 9.78 -4.89 -9.08
CA VAL A 68 9.55 -6.13 -8.33
C VAL A 68 10.84 -6.96 -8.30
N CYS A 69 11.40 -7.12 -7.11
CA CYS A 69 12.51 -8.03 -6.86
C CYS A 69 12.00 -9.28 -6.13
N LYS A 70 12.42 -10.48 -6.56
CA LYS A 70 12.13 -11.72 -5.82
C LYS A 70 13.04 -11.78 -4.59
N ALA A 71 12.44 -11.75 -3.40
CA ALA A 71 13.15 -11.92 -2.14
C ALA A 71 13.11 -13.39 -1.71
N GLY A 72 14.23 -13.92 -1.17
CA GLY A 72 14.31 -15.25 -0.57
C GLY A 72 13.83 -15.26 0.88
N GLY A 73 12.54 -14.95 1.11
CA GLY A 73 11.91 -14.95 2.44
C GLY A 73 11.02 -16.17 2.69
N GLY A 74 10.75 -16.46 3.96
CA GLY A 74 9.76 -17.48 4.37
C GLY A 74 8.32 -16.96 4.32
N LEU A 75 7.35 -17.83 4.03
CA LEU A 75 5.92 -17.52 4.08
C LEU A 75 5.47 -17.31 5.54
N VAL A 76 4.70 -16.24 5.78
CA VAL A 76 4.08 -15.96 7.08
C VAL A 76 2.58 -16.15 6.94
N TYR A 77 2.06 -17.17 7.62
CA TYR A 77 0.62 -17.46 7.68
C TYR A 77 -0.04 -16.64 8.78
N ASN A 78 -1.27 -16.20 8.55
CA ASN A 78 -2.07 -15.59 9.61
C ASN A 78 -2.88 -16.68 10.34
N LYS A 79 -3.69 -16.33 11.35
CA LYS A 79 -4.49 -17.32 12.11
C LYS A 79 -5.46 -18.15 11.26
N LYS A 80 -5.78 -17.71 10.04
CA LYS A 80 -6.68 -18.40 9.10
C LYS A 80 -5.92 -19.26 8.08
N GLY A 81 -4.58 -19.32 8.16
CA GLY A 81 -3.72 -19.89 7.13
C GLY A 81 -3.36 -18.82 6.12
#